data_AF-A0A7S2BWF7-F1
#
_entry.id   AF-A0A7S2BWF7-F1
#
_cell.length_a   1.000
_cell.length_b   1.000
_cell.length_c   1.000
_cell.angle_alpha   90.00
_cell.angle_beta   90.00
_cell.angle_gamma   90.00
#
_symmetry.space_group_name_H-M   'P 1'
#
loop_
_entity.id
_entity.type
_entity.pdbx_description
1 polymer ?
#
loop_
_entity_poly.entity_id
_entity_poly.type
_entity_poly.pdbx_seq_one_letter_code
_entity_poly.pdbx_strand_id
1 'polypeptide(L)'
;APLAGRPIIGCGLAALSVVVFQNAEPYHDPATNTLALAAQWQLCITYFLAFALSSGSFKTERSLFTIGVSLLVVNLVIVAVALVMGIAKNREKEMTDDAIFNLRRQLAIEKSHDKAKFDAAWDGLV
;
A
#
# COMPACT_ATOMS: atom_id res chain seq x y z
N ALA A 1 -35.87 -5.34 -15.59
CA ALA A 1 -34.85 -5.16 -14.53
C ALA A 1 -33.46 -5.48 -15.07
N PRO A 2 -32.65 -4.50 -15.50
CA PRO A 2 -31.27 -4.75 -15.93
C PRO A 2 -30.18 -4.06 -15.07
N LEU A 3 -30.52 -3.45 -13.94
CA LEU A 3 -29.61 -2.55 -13.20
C LEU A 3 -28.75 -3.24 -12.12
N ALA A 4 -29.06 -4.48 -11.74
CA ALA A 4 -28.38 -5.16 -10.62
C ALA A 4 -26.98 -5.70 -10.93
N GLY A 5 -26.64 -5.94 -12.21
CA GLY A 5 -25.33 -6.51 -12.59
C GLY A 5 -24.20 -5.48 -12.73
N ARG A 6 -24.53 -4.23 -13.06
CA ARG A 6 -23.57 -3.12 -13.23
C ARG A 6 -22.67 -2.91 -11.99
N PRO A 7 -23.21 -2.94 -10.76
CA PRO A 7 -22.38 -2.73 -9.59
C PRO A 7 -21.41 -3.89 -9.30
N ILE A 8 -21.81 -5.12 -9.59
CA ILE A 8 -20.98 -6.32 -9.44
C ILE A 8 -19.81 -6.28 -10.43
N ILE A 9 -20.09 -5.89 -11.68
CA ILE A 9 -19.08 -5.74 -12.73
C ILE A 9 -18.09 -4.63 -12.37
N GLY A 10 -18.56 -3.49 -11.85
CA GLY A 10 -17.70 -2.40 -11.39
C GLY A 10 -16.77 -2.80 -10.24
N CYS A 11 -17.29 -3.52 -9.23
CA CYS A 11 -16.46 -4.05 -8.13
C CYS A 11 -15.46 -5.10 -8.63
N GLY A 12 -15.85 -5.97 -9.55
CA GLY A 12 -14.95 -6.97 -10.13
C GLY A 12 -13.79 -6.35 -10.91
N LEU A 13 -14.09 -5.34 -11.75
CA LEU A 13 -13.08 -4.57 -12.50
C LEU A 13 -12.15 -3.80 -11.58
N ALA A 14 -12.67 -3.23 -10.48
CA ALA A 14 -11.84 -2.63 -9.45
C ALA A 14 -10.94 -3.70 -8.81
N ALA A 15 -11.48 -4.80 -8.29
CA ALA A 15 -10.64 -5.83 -7.66
C ALA A 15 -9.52 -6.35 -8.59
N LEU A 16 -9.82 -6.53 -9.88
CA LEU A 16 -8.84 -6.92 -10.91
C LEU A 16 -7.76 -5.87 -11.14
N SER A 17 -8.12 -4.57 -11.23
CA SER A 17 -7.13 -3.53 -11.50
C SER A 17 -6.07 -3.45 -10.38
N VAL A 18 -6.44 -3.69 -9.12
CA VAL A 18 -5.48 -3.73 -8.02
C VAL A 18 -4.55 -4.92 -8.08
N VAL A 19 -5.05 -6.12 -8.40
CA VAL A 19 -4.18 -7.30 -8.54
C VAL A 19 -3.15 -7.05 -9.66
N VAL A 20 -3.57 -6.40 -10.74
CA VAL A 20 -2.69 -6.01 -11.85
C VAL A 20 -1.66 -4.96 -11.40
N PHE A 21 -2.08 -3.88 -10.73
CA PHE A 21 -1.17 -2.84 -10.21
C PHE A 21 -0.26 -3.34 -9.07
N GLN A 22 -0.64 -4.40 -8.37
CA GLN A 22 0.19 -5.00 -7.32
C GLN A 22 1.22 -5.99 -7.84
N ASN A 23 0.85 -6.82 -8.82
CA ASN A 23 1.66 -7.95 -9.25
C ASN A 23 2.31 -7.77 -10.62
N ALA A 24 1.66 -7.05 -11.55
CA ALA A 24 2.20 -6.86 -12.90
C ALA A 24 3.08 -5.60 -12.99
N GLU A 25 2.67 -4.51 -12.33
CA GLU A 25 3.43 -3.25 -12.28
C GLU A 25 3.42 -2.66 -10.85
N PRO A 26 4.11 -3.30 -9.89
CA PRO A 26 4.21 -2.75 -8.55
C PRO A 26 4.81 -1.34 -8.60
N TYR A 27 4.12 -0.39 -7.96
CA TYR A 27 4.61 0.98 -7.83
C TYR A 27 6.03 0.99 -7.25
N HIS A 28 6.88 1.88 -7.78
CA HIS A 28 8.25 2.07 -7.30
C HIS A 28 8.31 2.33 -5.78
N ASP A 29 7.25 2.94 -5.24
CA ASP A 29 7.03 3.02 -3.81
C ASP A 29 6.05 1.95 -3.31
N PRO A 30 6.50 0.98 -2.50
CA PRO A 30 5.63 -0.03 -1.93
C PRO A 30 4.58 0.56 -0.97
N ALA A 31 4.78 1.76 -0.40
CA ALA A 31 3.76 2.45 0.40
C ALA A 31 2.54 2.88 -0.44
N THR A 32 2.79 3.35 -1.67
CA THR A 32 1.73 3.68 -2.64
C THR A 32 0.89 2.46 -2.99
N ASN A 33 1.54 1.29 -3.09
CA ASN A 33 0.84 0.04 -3.37
C ASN A 33 -0.13 -0.39 -2.26
N THR A 34 0.25 -0.10 -1.01
CA THR A 34 -0.58 -0.39 0.17
C THR A 34 -1.72 0.62 0.34
N LEU A 35 -1.47 1.90 0.05
CA LEU A 35 -2.49 2.94 -0.01
C LEU A 35 -3.52 2.68 -1.12
N ALA A 36 -3.07 2.25 -2.30
CA ALA A 36 -3.94 1.87 -3.41
C ALA A 36 -4.88 0.71 -3.04
N LEU A 37 -4.36 -0.32 -2.35
CA LEU A 37 -5.18 -1.42 -1.83
C LEU A 37 -6.24 -0.94 -0.84
N ALA A 38 -5.86 -0.09 0.11
CA ALA A 38 -6.78 0.44 1.11
C ALA A 38 -7.89 1.29 0.48
N ALA A 39 -7.54 2.17 -0.46
CA ALA A 39 -8.51 2.96 -1.22
C ALA A 39 -9.48 2.09 -2.03
N GLN A 40 -9.00 0.98 -2.58
CA GLN A 40 -9.83 0.01 -3.31
C GLN A 40 -10.88 -0.64 -2.41
N TRP A 41 -10.45 -1.13 -1.24
CA TRP A 41 -11.36 -1.74 -0.26
C TRP A 41 -12.38 -0.73 0.24
N GLN A 42 -11.98 0.52 0.42
CA GLN A 42 -12.88 1.62 0.77
C GLN A 42 -13.96 1.82 -0.31
N LEU A 43 -13.58 1.84 -1.58
CA LEU A 43 -14.51 1.97 -2.70
C LEU A 43 -15.46 0.76 -2.78
N CYS A 44 -14.94 -0.46 -2.67
CA CYS A 44 -15.77 -1.68 -2.69
C CYS A 44 -16.80 -1.69 -1.55
N ILE A 45 -16.41 -1.37 -0.32
CA ILE A 45 -17.31 -1.36 0.84
C ILE A 45 -18.37 -0.27 0.69
N THR A 46 -17.95 0.95 0.33
CA THR A 46 -18.87 2.09 0.17
C THR A 46 -19.90 1.82 -0.93
N TYR A 47 -19.46 1.20 -2.01
CA TYR A 47 -20.29 0.90 -3.16
C TYR A 47 -21.25 -0.27 -2.91
N PHE A 48 -20.80 -1.34 -2.24
CA PHE A 48 -21.67 -2.46 -1.83
C PHE A 48 -22.76 -2.01 -0.87
N LEU A 49 -22.43 -1.07 0.03
CA LEU A 49 -23.36 -0.54 1.00
C LEU A 49 -24.34 0.47 0.38
N ALA A 50 -23.89 1.28 -0.59
CA ALA A 50 -24.77 2.12 -1.42
C ALA A 50 -25.77 1.27 -2.23
N PHE A 51 -25.32 0.12 -2.75
CA PHE A 51 -26.20 -0.85 -3.41
C PHE A 51 -27.20 -1.47 -2.43
N ALA A 52 -26.77 -1.84 -1.22
CA ALA A 52 -27.65 -2.37 -0.17
C ALA A 52 -28.74 -1.34 0.21
N LEU A 53 -28.40 -0.05 0.31
CA LEU A 53 -29.34 1.04 0.53
C LEU A 53 -30.30 1.23 -0.67
N SER A 54 -29.78 1.22 -1.89
CA SER A 54 -30.58 1.37 -3.12
C SER A 54 -31.52 0.19 -3.38
N SER A 55 -31.24 -0.99 -2.82
CA SER A 55 -32.10 -2.18 -2.99
C SER A 55 -33.41 -2.11 -2.18
N GLY A 56 -33.60 -1.05 -1.38
CA GLY A 56 -34.85 -0.81 -0.67
C GLY A 56 -35.08 -1.74 0.53
N SER A 57 -34.03 -2.42 1.02
CA SER A 57 -34.10 -3.36 2.14
C SER A 57 -34.48 -2.69 3.47
N PHE A 58 -34.32 -1.37 3.58
CA PHE A 58 -34.57 -0.60 4.80
C PHE A 58 -35.68 0.44 4.59
N LYS A 59 -36.90 0.12 5.04
CA LYS A 59 -38.09 0.98 4.91
C LYS A 59 -38.25 2.03 6.02
N THR A 60 -37.35 2.10 7.00
CA THR A 60 -37.51 2.93 8.21
C THR A 60 -36.40 3.96 8.32
N GLU A 61 -36.73 5.25 8.51
CA GLU A 61 -35.77 6.38 8.56
C GLU A 61 -34.65 6.18 9.60
N ARG A 62 -34.94 5.59 10.77
CA ARG A 62 -33.92 5.25 11.79
C ARG A 62 -32.87 4.26 11.28
N SER A 63 -33.27 3.30 10.44
CA SER A 63 -32.36 2.31 9.89
C SER A 63 -31.40 2.95 8.89
N LEU A 64 -31.90 3.88 8.08
CA LEU A 64 -31.12 4.63 7.10
C LEU A 64 -30.04 5.49 7.78
N PHE A 65 -30.40 6.17 8.88
CA PHE A 65 -29.45 6.95 9.65
C PHE A 65 -28.37 6.08 10.32
N THR A 66 -28.77 4.95 10.92
CA THR A 66 -27.84 4.01 11.57
C THR A 66 -26.84 3.42 10.57
N ILE A 67 -27.31 3.07 9.36
CA ILE A 67 -26.44 2.58 8.29
C ILE A 67 -25.47 3.68 7.84
N GLY A 68 -25.95 4.91 7.64
CA GLY A 68 -25.09 6.05 7.29
C GLY A 68 -23.99 6.32 8.31
N VAL A 69 -24.32 6.29 9.61
CA VAL A 69 -23.33 6.45 10.70
C VAL A 69 -22.35 5.27 10.71
N SER A 70 -22.82 4.03 10.57
CA SER A 70 -21.93 2.87 10.50
C SER A 70 -20.97 2.93 9.31
N LEU A 71 -21.43 3.46 8.18
CA LEU A 71 -20.65 3.64 6.95
C LEU A 71 -19.55 4.69 7.13
N LEU A 72 -19.87 5.76 7.85
CA LEU A 72 -18.91 6.80 8.21
C LEU A 72 -17.84 6.23 9.15
N VAL A 73 -18.22 5.47 10.17
CA VAL A 73 -17.28 4.81 11.10
C VAL A 73 -16.35 3.85 10.36
N VAL A 74 -16.88 2.99 9.48
CA VAL A 74 -16.06 2.06 8.70
C VAL A 74 -15.08 2.81 7.78
N ASN A 75 -15.53 3.86 7.08
CA ASN A 75 -14.64 4.69 6.27
C ASN A 75 -13.54 5.34 7.12
N LEU A 76 -13.87 5.82 8.31
CA LEU A 76 -12.92 6.49 9.21
C LEU A 76 -11.87 5.50 9.73
N VAL A 77 -12.26 4.26 10.03
CA VAL A 77 -11.33 3.17 10.39
C VAL A 77 -10.42 2.83 9.21
N ILE A 78 -10.94 2.74 7.98
CA ILE A 78 -10.11 2.43 6.80
C ILE A 78 -9.07 3.53 6.55
N VAL A 79 -9.47 4.81 6.68
CA VAL A 79 -8.54 5.94 6.57
C VAL A 79 -7.47 5.88 7.68
N ALA A 80 -7.86 5.59 8.91
CA ALA A 80 -6.91 5.46 10.02
C ALA A 80 -5.90 4.31 9.79
N VAL A 81 -6.37 3.14 9.33
CA VAL A 81 -5.50 2.01 8.99
C VAL A 81 -4.55 2.37 7.85
N ALA A 82 -5.05 3.00 6.79
CA ALA A 82 -4.23 3.44 5.66
C ALA A 82 -3.13 4.42 6.09
N LEU A 83 -3.46 5.34 7.00
CA LEU A 83 -2.54 6.35 7.52
C LEU A 83 -1.46 5.72 8.42
N VAL A 84 -1.83 4.81 9.32
CA VAL A 84 -0.86 4.06 10.16
C VAL A 84 0.08 3.22 9.30
N MET A 85 -0.46 2.52 8.30
CA MET A 85 0.33 1.66 7.41
C MET A 85 1.27 2.49 6.52
N GLY A 86 0.83 3.67 6.08
CA GLY A 86 1.68 4.64 5.39
C GLY A 86 2.85 5.11 6.25
N ILE A 87 2.60 5.47 7.52
CA ILE A 87 3.65 5.92 8.45
C ILE A 87 4.63 4.79 8.78
N ALA A 88 4.13 3.59 9.09
CA ALA A 88 4.96 2.44 9.43
C ALA A 88 5.93 2.08 8.29
N LYS A 89 5.43 2.12 7.05
CA LYS A 89 6.22 1.76 5.88
C LYS A 89 7.22 2.82 5.46
N ASN A 90 6.90 4.10 5.68
CA ASN A 90 7.87 5.18 5.50
C ASN A 90 9.07 5.02 6.45
N ARG A 91 8.82 4.62 7.71
CA ARG A 91 9.88 4.33 8.67
C ARG A 91 10.76 3.14 8.27
N GLU A 92 10.17 2.09 7.73
CA GLU A 92 10.96 0.93 7.23
C GLU A 92 11.89 1.33 6.08
N LYS A 93 11.43 2.22 5.18
CA LYS A 93 12.28 2.75 4.11
C LYS A 93 13.46 3.56 4.63
N GLU A 94 13.21 4.47 5.57
CA GLU A 94 14.28 5.28 6.18
C GLU A 94 15.37 4.39 6.79
N MET A 95 14.99 3.35 7.54
CA MET A 95 15.96 2.41 8.13
C MET A 95 16.75 1.61 7.07
N THR A 96 16.08 1.23 5.97
CA THR A 96 16.72 0.45 4.90
C THR A 96 17.70 1.30 4.10
N ASP A 97 17.34 2.55 3.79
CA ASP A 97 18.21 3.48 3.08
C ASP A 97 19.45 3.85 3.92
N ASP A 98 19.27 4.06 5.23
CA ASP A 98 20.38 4.29 6.16
C ASP A 98 21.30 3.07 6.26
N ALA A 99 20.75 1.85 6.28
CA ALA A 99 21.53 0.63 6.28
C ALA A 99 22.33 0.47 4.98
N ILE A 100 21.72 0.73 3.82
CA ILE A 100 22.40 0.67 2.51
C ILE A 100 23.51 1.71 2.43
N PHE A 101 23.27 2.94 2.91
CA PHE A 101 24.28 3.99 2.93
C PHE A 101 25.50 3.60 3.78
N ASN A 102 25.26 3.07 4.99
CA ASN A 102 26.32 2.59 5.86
C ASN A 102 27.11 1.42 5.25
N LEU A 103 26.42 0.45 4.62
CA LEU A 103 27.08 -0.65 3.93
C LEU A 103 27.95 -0.17 2.76
N ARG A 104 27.45 0.77 1.95
CA ARG A 104 28.24 1.38 0.86
C ARG A 104 29.49 2.09 1.38
N ARG A 105 29.37 2.78 2.52
CA ARG A 105 30.49 3.44 3.18
C ARG A 105 31.53 2.43 3.69
N GLN A 106 31.08 1.34 4.32
CA GLN A 106 31.97 0.27 4.80
C GLN A 106 32.73 -0.38 3.64
N LEU A 107 32.02 -0.74 2.55
CA LEU A 107 32.65 -1.31 1.35
C LEU A 107 33.70 -0.39 0.73
N ALA A 108 33.47 0.94 0.74
CA ALA A 108 34.44 1.90 0.22
C ALA A 108 35.72 1.96 1.08
N ILE A 109 35.59 1.82 2.40
CA ILE A 109 36.72 1.80 3.34
C ILE A 109 37.47 0.48 3.25
N GLU A 110 36.78 -0.65 3.22
CA GLU A 110 37.41 -1.97 3.06
C GLU A 110 38.18 -2.04 1.74
N LYS A 111 37.59 -1.54 0.65
CA LYS A 111 38.26 -1.50 -0.65
C LYS A 111 39.53 -0.65 -0.65
N SER A 112 39.56 0.47 0.08
CA SER A 112 40.78 1.29 0.17
C SER A 112 41.86 0.61 1.01
N HIS A 113 41.47 -0.08 2.08
CA HIS A 113 42.36 -0.85 2.93
C HIS A 113 42.94 -2.08 2.20
N ASP A 114 42.12 -2.81 1.46
CA ASP A 114 42.57 -3.95 0.66
C ASP A 114 43.50 -3.53 -0.48
N LYS A 115 43.23 -2.37 -1.10
CA LYS A 115 44.14 -1.79 -2.08
C LYS A 115 45.49 -1.46 -1.46
N ALA A 116 45.52 -0.85 -0.27
CA ALA A 116 46.77 -0.53 0.42
C ALA A 116 47.58 -1.79 0.78
N LYS A 117 46.91 -2.87 1.21
CA LYS A 117 47.56 -4.17 1.43
C LYS A 117 48.11 -4.78 0.14
N PHE A 118 47.34 -4.70 -0.95
CA PHE A 118 47.77 -5.20 -2.25
C PHE A 118 49.00 -4.44 -2.74
N ASP A 119 48.97 -3.11 -2.68
CA ASP A 119 50.08 -2.25 -3.09
C ASP A 119 51.33 -2.53 -2.23
N ALA A 120 51.18 -2.68 -0.90
CA ALA A 120 52.30 -3.03 -0.01
C ALA A 120 52.89 -4.43 -0.26
N ALA A 121 52.05 -5.42 -0.59
CA ALA A 121 52.51 -6.76 -0.94
C ALA A 121 53.20 -6.78 -2.31
N TRP A 122 52.75 -5.95 -3.25
CA TRP A 122 53.33 -5.82 -4.57
C TRP A 122 54.69 -5.12 -4.54
N ASP A 123 54.82 -4.04 -3.75
CA ASP A 123 56.07 -3.28 -3.58
C ASP A 123 57.18 -4.11 -2.89
N GLY A 124 56.81 -5.07 -2.02
CA GLY A 124 57.76 -6.00 -1.41
C GLY A 124 58.23 -7.15 -2.31
N LEU A 125 57.66 -7.28 -3.52
CA LEU A 125 57.93 -8.37 -4.47
C LEU A 125 58.79 -7.91 -5.67
N VAL A 126 58.93 -6.59 -5.87
CA VAL A 126 59.79 -5.94 -6.86
C VAL A 126 61.12 -5.56 -6.23
#